data_AF-A0A7C9F139-F1
#
_entry.id   AF-A0A7C9F139-F1
#
_cell.length_a   1.000
_cell.length_b   1.000
_cell.length_c   1.000
_cell.angle_alpha   90.00
_cell.angle_beta   90.00
_cell.angle_gamma   90.00
#
_symmetry.space_group_name_H-M   'P 1'
#
loop_
_entity.id
_entity.type
_entity.pdbx_description
1 polymer ?
#
loop_
_entity_poly.entity_id
_entity_poly.type
_entity_poly.pdbx_seq_one_letter_code
_entity_poly.pdbx_strand_id
1 'polypeptide(L)'
;IKMDTTIPAHGSCGRIVATSPDPVWEMEEMPFARIMGDMVMLPTGEVLIINGAQSGTQGFELASNPCLNPVLYRPDQPLGLRFMVLNPGTVPRMYHSTANLLPDGRVLLAGSNPHYF
;
A
#
# COMPACT_ATOMS: atom_id res chain seq x y z
N ILE A 1 2.22 -15.15 23.36
CA ILE A 1 3.09 -14.61 22.29
C ILE A 1 2.95 -13.10 22.34
N LYS A 2 3.99 -12.35 22.74
CA LYS A 2 3.97 -10.88 22.59
C LYS A 2 4.27 -10.58 21.12
N MET A 3 3.34 -9.93 20.44
CA MET A 3 3.56 -9.46 19.08
C MET A 3 4.40 -8.18 19.14
N ASP A 4 5.45 -8.10 18.33
CA ASP A 4 6.35 -6.95 18.26
C ASP A 4 5.87 -6.02 17.14
N THR A 5 5.50 -4.78 17.51
CA THR A 5 4.96 -3.78 16.60
C THR A 5 6.04 -3.05 15.79
N THR A 6 7.32 -3.34 16.06
CA THR A 6 8.48 -2.66 15.46
C THR A 6 9.16 -3.48 14.36
N ILE A 7 8.79 -4.75 14.18
CA ILE A 7 9.30 -5.60 13.10
C ILE A 7 9.03 -4.92 11.76
N PRO A 8 10.03 -4.66 10.92
CA PRO A 8 9.84 -3.94 9.66
C PRO A 8 8.98 -4.77 8.69
N ALA A 9 8.07 -4.08 8.00
CA ALA A 9 7.36 -4.64 6.86
C ALA A 9 8.34 -4.91 5.71
N HIS A 10 7.96 -5.82 4.80
CA HIS A 10 8.72 -6.07 3.58
C HIS A 10 8.34 -5.05 2.49
N GLY A 11 9.33 -4.59 1.72
CA GLY A 11 9.13 -3.62 0.63
C GLY A 11 8.78 -4.24 -0.71
N SER A 12 8.96 -5.55 -0.86
CA SER A 12 8.75 -6.24 -2.14
C SER A 12 7.36 -6.03 -2.72
N CYS A 13 7.31 -5.73 -4.01
CA CYS A 13 6.13 -5.68 -4.84
C CYS A 13 6.35 -6.58 -6.06
N GLY A 14 5.43 -7.52 -6.27
CA GLY A 14 5.47 -8.45 -7.39
C GLY A 14 4.37 -8.14 -8.40
N ARG A 15 4.72 -8.15 -9.69
CA ARG A 15 3.77 -8.13 -10.81
C ARG A 15 3.89 -9.44 -11.59
N ILE A 16 2.75 -9.97 -12.02
CA ILE A 16 2.69 -11.19 -12.82
C ILE A 16 1.63 -11.04 -13.90
N VAL A 17 1.94 -11.48 -15.11
CA VAL A 17 0.93 -11.73 -16.15
C VAL A 17 0.48 -13.17 -16.01
N ALA A 18 -0.55 -13.39 -15.20
CA ALA A 18 -1.01 -14.73 -14.81
C ALA A 18 -1.46 -15.60 -15.99
N THR A 19 -1.82 -14.98 -17.12
CA THR A 19 -2.26 -15.67 -18.34
C THR A 19 -1.13 -15.94 -19.34
N SER A 20 0.12 -15.61 -18.99
CA SER A 20 1.29 -15.96 -19.82
C SER A 20 1.46 -17.48 -19.92
N PRO A 21 1.90 -18.04 -21.07
CA PRO A 21 2.26 -19.46 -21.17
C PRO A 21 3.36 -19.91 -20.19
N ASP A 22 4.24 -18.98 -19.80
CA ASP A 22 5.24 -19.15 -18.74
C ASP A 22 5.18 -17.92 -17.82
N PRO A 23 4.39 -17.97 -16.73
CA PRO A 23 4.15 -16.82 -15.88
C PRO A 23 5.31 -16.63 -14.89
N VAL A 24 5.99 -15.49 -15.00
CA VAL A 24 7.09 -15.09 -14.13
C VAL A 24 6.74 -13.84 -13.32
N TRP A 25 7.22 -13.79 -12.08
CA TRP A 25 7.09 -12.60 -11.24
C TRP A 25 8.17 -11.58 -11.60
N GLU A 26 7.76 -10.38 -11.97
CA GLU A 26 8.61 -9.19 -11.97
C GLU A 26 8.59 -8.60 -10.55
N MET A 27 9.72 -8.71 -9.85
CA MET A 27 9.86 -8.25 -8.47
C MET A 27 10.60 -6.90 -8.42
N GLU A 28 10.07 -5.97 -7.65
CA GLU A 28 10.66 -4.66 -7.37
C GLU A 28 10.49 -4.31 -5.88
N GLU A 29 11.23 -3.34 -5.38
CA GLU A 29 11.06 -2.83 -4.01
C GLU A 29 10.27 -1.51 -4.04
N MET A 30 9.24 -1.42 -3.21
CA MET A 30 8.49 -0.18 -3.01
C MET A 30 9.36 0.85 -2.27
N PRO A 31 9.15 2.16 -2.52
CA PRO A 31 9.82 3.22 -1.76
C PRO A 31 9.51 3.19 -0.26
N PHE A 32 8.37 2.63 0.12
CA PHE A 32 7.95 2.44 1.51
C PHE A 32 7.40 1.04 1.69
N ALA A 33 7.97 0.27 2.62
CA ALA A 33 7.42 -1.01 3.02
C ALA A 33 6.06 -0.82 3.69
N ARG A 34 5.14 -1.77 3.49
CA ARG A 34 3.74 -1.58 3.91
C ARG A 34 3.06 -2.90 4.24
N ILE A 35 2.52 -3.00 5.44
CA ILE A 35 1.45 -3.93 5.80
C ILE A 35 0.12 -3.19 5.82
N MET A 36 -1.00 -3.89 5.60
CA MET A 36 -2.36 -3.30 5.61
C MET A 36 -2.53 -2.16 4.60
N GLY A 37 -1.82 -2.21 3.48
CA GLY A 37 -2.01 -1.27 2.39
C GLY A 37 -3.20 -1.67 1.52
N ASP A 38 -3.79 -0.67 0.88
CA ASP A 38 -4.76 -0.85 -0.20
C ASP A 38 -4.09 -0.58 -1.55
N MET A 39 -4.52 -1.30 -2.58
CA MET A 39 -4.15 -1.07 -3.97
C MET A 39 -5.40 -0.78 -4.79
N VAL A 40 -5.45 0.42 -5.37
CA VAL A 40 -6.60 0.91 -6.14
C VAL A 40 -6.18 1.10 -7.59
N MET A 41 -6.79 0.35 -8.51
CA MET A 41 -6.62 0.58 -9.94
C MET A 41 -7.28 1.89 -10.34
N LEU A 42 -6.55 2.75 -11.05
CA LEU A 42 -7.04 4.03 -11.56
C LEU A 42 -7.49 3.89 -13.02
N PRO A 43 -8.35 4.80 -13.52
CA PRO A 43 -8.77 4.80 -14.93
C PRO A 43 -7.61 4.95 -15.93
N THR A 44 -6.45 5.45 -15.48
CA THR A 44 -5.23 5.58 -16.27
C THR A 44 -4.49 4.25 -16.47
N GLY A 45 -4.89 3.17 -15.77
CA GLY A 45 -4.16 1.91 -15.72
C GLY A 45 -3.04 1.88 -14.68
N GLU A 46 -2.75 3.01 -14.04
CA GLU A 46 -1.85 3.10 -12.89
C GLU A 46 -2.52 2.54 -11.63
N VAL A 47 -1.72 2.17 -10.63
CA VAL A 47 -2.21 1.63 -9.36
C VAL A 47 -1.79 2.56 -8.22
N LEU A 48 -2.76 3.10 -7.50
CA LEU A 48 -2.50 3.82 -6.25
C LEU A 48 -2.30 2.82 -5.12
N ILE A 49 -1.14 2.85 -4.47
CA ILE A 49 -0.82 2.09 -3.26
C ILE A 49 -0.87 3.06 -2.06
N ILE A 50 -1.75 2.81 -1.10
CA ILE A 50 -2.04 3.75 0.01
C ILE A 50 -2.34 2.99 1.32
N ASN A 51 -2.53 3.72 2.43
CA ASN A 51 -2.83 3.20 3.77
C ASN A 51 -1.73 2.30 4.35
N GLY A 52 -1.95 1.70 5.51
CA GLY A 52 -1.02 0.77 6.14
C GLY A 52 0.06 1.37 7.03
N ALA A 53 0.94 0.48 7.49
CA ALA A 53 2.03 0.73 8.42
C ALA A 53 3.33 0.11 7.92
N GLN A 54 4.46 0.68 8.32
CA GLN A 54 5.78 0.20 7.91
C GLN A 54 6.36 -0.85 8.87
N SER A 55 5.71 -1.09 10.02
CA SER A 55 6.16 -2.03 11.03
C SER A 55 5.00 -2.74 11.75
N GLY A 56 5.25 -3.97 12.19
CA GLY A 56 4.35 -4.80 12.99
C GLY A 56 3.53 -5.80 12.17
N THR A 57 2.27 -6.01 12.58
CA THR A 57 1.35 -6.98 11.96
C THR A 57 -0.09 -6.46 11.94
N GLN A 58 -0.98 -7.15 11.22
CA GLN A 58 -2.40 -6.82 11.26
C GLN A 58 -3.01 -7.14 12.63
N GLY A 59 -3.77 -6.20 13.18
CA GLY A 59 -4.49 -6.36 14.45
C GLY A 59 -4.60 -5.04 15.21
N PHE A 60 -5.43 -5.03 16.24
CA PHE A 60 -5.60 -3.86 17.11
C PHE A 60 -4.32 -3.62 17.92
N GLU A 61 -3.74 -2.43 17.81
CA GLU A 61 -2.47 -2.04 18.47
C GLU A 61 -1.26 -2.93 18.12
N LEU A 62 -1.30 -3.66 16.99
CA LEU A 62 -0.22 -4.58 16.59
C LEU A 62 0.73 -4.02 15.53
N ALA A 63 0.60 -2.73 15.18
CA ALA A 63 1.43 -2.06 14.18
C ALA A 63 1.87 -0.67 14.64
N SER A 64 3.01 -0.21 14.12
CA SER A 64 3.56 1.11 14.37
C SER A 64 4.15 1.71 13.08
N ASN A 65 4.63 2.96 13.16
CA ASN A 65 5.22 3.67 12.01
C ASN A 65 4.24 3.76 10.81
N PRO A 66 3.17 4.55 10.90
CA PRO A 66 2.16 4.64 9.85
C PRO A 66 2.78 5.14 8.53
N CYS A 67 2.41 4.51 7.41
CA CYS A 67 2.91 4.93 6.12
C CYS A 67 1.99 6.02 5.53
N LEU A 68 2.37 7.27 5.75
CA LEU A 68 1.56 8.43 5.34
C LEU A 68 1.68 8.77 3.85
N ASN A 69 2.75 8.34 3.19
CA ASN A 69 2.98 8.59 1.77
C ASN A 69 2.29 7.53 0.91
N PRO A 70 1.34 7.93 0.04
CA PRO A 70 0.89 7.08 -1.03
C PRO A 70 1.98 6.94 -2.10
N VAL A 71 1.93 5.85 -2.85
CA VAL A 71 2.81 5.60 -3.99
C VAL A 71 1.97 5.28 -5.21
N LEU A 72 2.22 5.95 -6.32
CA LEU A 72 1.65 5.62 -7.61
C LEU A 72 2.56 4.63 -8.33
N TYR A 73 2.04 3.43 -8.60
CA TYR A 73 2.70 2.42 -9.41
C TYR A 73 2.24 2.53 -10.87
N ARG A 74 3.21 2.66 -11.78
CA ARG A 74 3.01 2.91 -13.20
C ARG A 74 3.55 1.73 -14.01
N PRO A 75 2.74 0.68 -14.25
CA PRO A 75 3.22 -0.62 -14.74
C PRO A 75 3.92 -0.54 -16.11
N ASP A 76 3.56 0.43 -16.94
CA ASP A 76 4.10 0.62 -18.29
C ASP A 76 5.46 1.35 -18.30
N GLN A 77 5.91 1.85 -17.15
CA GLN A 77 7.25 2.45 -17.04
C GLN A 77 8.34 1.36 -16.94
N PRO A 78 9.58 1.67 -17.36
CA PRO A 78 10.72 0.78 -17.14
C PRO A 78 10.92 0.45 -15.65
N LEU A 79 11.44 -0.75 -15.39
CA LEU A 79 11.80 -1.19 -14.04
C LEU A 79 12.67 -0.15 -13.33
N GLY A 80 12.34 0.16 -12.07
CA GLY A 80 13.02 1.20 -11.29
C GLY A 80 12.45 2.63 -11.48
N LEU A 81 11.60 2.86 -12.49
CA LEU A 81 10.87 4.13 -12.67
C LEU A 81 9.36 4.00 -12.40
N ARG A 82 8.90 2.81 -12.03
CA ARG A 82 7.48 2.49 -11.86
C ARG A 82 6.85 3.13 -10.64
N PHE A 83 7.60 3.43 -9.59
CA PHE A 83 7.07 4.05 -8.38
C PHE A 83 7.28 5.57 -8.36
N MET A 84 6.19 6.31 -8.12
CA MET A 84 6.22 7.75 -7.84
C MET A 84 5.63 7.99 -6.45
N VAL A 85 6.39 8.65 -5.58
CA VAL A 85 5.90 9.05 -4.25
C VAL A 85 4.97 10.25 -4.37
N LEU A 86 3.80 10.15 -3.76
CA LEU A 86 2.81 11.23 -3.71
C LEU A 86 2.89 12.00 -2.38
N ASN A 87 2.22 13.15 -2.33
CA ASN A 87 2.14 13.98 -1.13
C ASN A 87 1.54 13.18 0.05
N PRO A 88 2.12 13.31 1.26
CA PRO A 88 1.66 12.56 2.42
C PRO A 88 0.29 13.05 2.93
N GLY A 89 -0.48 12.13 3.49
CA GLY A 89 -1.63 12.48 4.32
C GLY A 89 -1.22 12.81 5.76
N THR A 90 -2.18 13.26 6.57
CA THR A 90 -1.97 13.58 8.00
C THR A 90 -2.65 12.59 8.94
N VAL A 91 -3.52 11.71 8.43
CA VAL A 91 -4.29 10.75 9.23
C VAL A 91 -3.76 9.34 8.96
N PRO A 92 -3.23 8.64 9.98
CA PRO A 92 -2.88 7.23 9.88
C PRO A 92 -4.10 6.36 9.53
N ARG A 93 -4.03 5.65 8.40
CA ARG A 93 -5.02 4.67 7.97
C ARG A 93 -4.39 3.30 8.05
N MET A 94 -4.65 2.52 9.10
CA MET A 94 -3.96 1.25 9.37
C MET A 94 -4.98 0.09 9.37
N TYR A 95 -4.93 -0.82 10.35
CA TYR A 95 -5.88 -1.93 10.46
C TYR A 95 -7.32 -1.44 10.38
N HIS A 96 -8.18 -2.13 9.62
CA HIS A 96 -9.55 -1.73 9.26
C HIS A 96 -9.69 -0.44 8.42
N SER A 97 -8.64 0.03 7.75
CA SER A 97 -8.79 1.07 6.71
C SER A 97 -9.19 0.50 5.36
N THR A 98 -9.67 1.38 4.47
CA THR A 98 -9.99 1.04 3.09
C THR A 98 -9.78 2.25 2.17
N ALA A 99 -9.49 1.98 0.91
CA ALA A 99 -9.45 2.95 -0.18
C ALA A 99 -10.30 2.46 -1.36
N ASN A 100 -11.15 3.32 -1.93
CA ASN A 100 -12.02 2.95 -3.05
C ASN A 100 -12.04 4.05 -4.12
N LEU A 101 -11.94 3.66 -5.39
CA LEU A 101 -12.11 4.57 -6.52
C LEU A 101 -13.57 5.01 -6.61
N LEU A 102 -13.79 6.32 -6.75
CA LEU A 102 -15.09 6.92 -6.99
C LEU A 102 -15.33 7.11 -8.50
N PRO A 103 -16.61 7.16 -8.96
CA PRO A 103 -16.93 7.34 -10.37
C PRO A 103 -16.37 8.61 -11.02
N ASP A 104 -16.03 9.62 -10.22
CA ASP A 104 -15.45 10.89 -10.68
C ASP A 104 -13.90 10.88 -10.71
N GLY A 105 -13.27 9.73 -10.48
CA GLY A 105 -11.83 9.55 -10.52
C GLY A 105 -11.09 9.89 -9.21
N ARG A 106 -11.79 10.39 -8.19
CA ARG A 106 -11.20 10.57 -6.85
C ARG A 106 -11.12 9.23 -6.11
N VAL A 107 -10.32 9.18 -5.05
CA VAL A 107 -10.23 8.01 -4.16
C VAL A 107 -10.78 8.36 -2.79
N LEU A 108 -11.80 7.61 -2.34
CA LEU A 108 -12.34 7.69 -0.99
C LEU A 108 -11.42 6.94 -0.04
N LEU A 109 -11.02 7.59 1.05
CA LEU A 109 -10.28 6.97 2.16
C LEU A 109 -11.14 6.94 3.41
N ALA A 110 -11.28 5.77 4.03
CA ALA A 110 -12.14 5.57 5.19
C ALA A 110 -11.58 4.51 6.15
N GLY A 111 -12.24 4.35 7.30
CA GLY A 111 -11.88 3.36 8.31
C GLY A 111 -10.59 3.69 9.05
N SER A 112 -9.84 2.65 9.39
CA SER A 112 -8.84 2.58 10.46
C SER A 112 -9.48 2.25 11.80
N ASN A 113 -8.74 1.61 12.69
CA ASN A 113 -9.19 1.40 14.06
C ASN A 113 -9.57 2.74 14.68
N PRO A 114 -10.73 2.85 15.36
CA PRO A 114 -11.05 4.02 16.13
C PRO A 114 -10.12 4.05 17.35
N HIS A 115 -8.95 4.65 17.19
CA HIS A 115 -8.17 5.11 18.32
C HIS A 115 -8.82 6.41 18.80
N TYR A 116 -9.85 6.26 19.62
CA TYR A 116 -10.20 7.32 20.55
C TYR A 116 -9.27 7.12 21.75
N PHE A 117 -8.59 8.21 22.14
CA PHE A 117 -7.73 8.37 23.33
C PHE A 117 -6.27 7.97 23.15
#